data_AF-A0A1V5WE65-F1
#
_entry.id   AF-A0A1V5WE65-F1
#
_cell.length_a   1.000
_cell.length_b   1.000
_cell.length_c   1.000
_cell.angle_alpha   90.00
_cell.angle_beta   90.00
_cell.angle_gamma   90.00
#
_symmetry.space_group_name_H-M   'P 1'
#
loop_
_entity.id
_entity.type
_entity.pdbx_description
1 polymer ?
#
loop_
_entity_poly.entity_id
_entity_poly.type
_entity_poly.pdbx_seq_one_letter_code
_entity_poly.pdbx_strand_id
1 'polypeptide(L)' 'MESIKPVVDTAVQAARAGVEAVQKAWSLMEAATEKKSPSELLSQSAVRRIQGQDEGG' A
#
# COMPACT_ATOMS: atom_id res chain seq x y z
N MET A 1 -25.95 30.75 -8.58
CA MET A 1 -24.77 29.89 -8.30
C MET A 1 -25.06 28.81 -7.24
N GLU A 2 -26.32 28.47 -6.96
CA GLU A 2 -26.66 27.52 -5.87
C GLU A 2 -26.73 26.04 -6.31
N SER A 3 -26.97 25.76 -7.58
CA SER A 3 -27.25 24.40 -8.06
C SER A 3 -26.02 23.56 -8.43
N ILE A 4 -24.81 24.13 -8.37
CA ILE A 4 -23.57 23.46 -8.83
C ILE A 4 -22.89 22.68 -7.70
N LYS A 5 -22.97 23.19 -6.46
CA LYS A 5 -22.43 22.55 -5.25
C LYS A 5 -22.87 21.10 -5.04
N PRO A 6 -24.18 20.76 -5.09
CA PRO A 6 -24.60 19.38 -4.85
C PRO A 6 -24.10 18.40 -5.92
N VAL A 7 -23.92 18.86 -7.17
CA VAL A 7 -23.36 18.05 -8.25
C VAL A 7 -21.88 17.77 -8.01
N VAL A 8 -21.12 18.79 -7.60
CA VAL A 8 -19.70 18.66 -7.28
C VAL A 8 -19.49 17.76 -6.07
N ASP A 9 -20.27 17.94 -5.01
CA ASP A 9 -20.17 17.13 -3.80
C ASP A 9 -20.47 15.65 -4.07
N THR A 10 -21.47 15.38 -4.91
CA THR A 10 -21.81 14.00 -5.35
C THR A 10 -20.68 13.39 -6.17
N ALA A 11 -20.08 14.15 -7.10
CA ALA A 11 -18.95 13.69 -7.90
C ALA A 11 -17.72 13.38 -7.04
N VAL A 12 -17.43 14.22 -6.04
CA VAL A 12 -16.32 14.01 -5.11
C VAL A 12 -16.56 12.77 -4.23
N GLN A 13 -17.79 12.56 -3.76
CA GLN A 13 -18.12 11.35 -2.99
C GLN A 13 -18.00 10.08 -3.83
N ALA A 14 -18.50 10.10 -5.07
CA ALA A 14 -18.38 8.97 -5.98
C ALA A 14 -16.91 8.64 -6.30
N ALA A 15 -16.08 9.66 -6.53
CA ALA A 15 -14.64 9.49 -6.74
C ALA A 15 -13.95 8.87 -5.52
N ARG A 16 -14.27 9.35 -4.30
CA ARG A 16 -13.72 8.78 -3.06
C ARG A 16 -14.12 7.32 -2.88
N ALA A 17 -15.39 6.99 -3.09
CA ALA A 17 -15.88 5.61 -3.01
C ALA A 17 -15.17 4.69 -4.03
N GLY A 18 -14.95 5.19 -5.25
CA GLY A 18 -14.17 4.47 -6.27
C GLY A 18 -12.73 4.21 -5.85
N VAL A 19 -12.05 5.23 -5.31
CA VAL A 19 -10.66 5.09 -4.81
C VAL A 19 -10.59 4.08 -3.66
N GLU A 20 -11.52 4.14 -2.71
CA GLU A 20 -11.58 3.19 -1.60
C GLU A 20 -11.81 1.75 -2.07
N ALA A 21 -12.66 1.54 -3.08
CA ALA A 21 -12.90 0.22 -3.65
C ALA A 21 -11.64 -0.35 -4.32
N VAL A 22 -10.93 0.48 -5.09
CA VAL A 22 -9.65 0.09 -5.71
C VAL A 22 -8.59 -0.23 -4.65
N GLN A 23 -8.49 0.59 -3.60
CA GLN A 23 -7.55 0.35 -2.50
C GLN A 23 -7.84 -0.96 -1.77
N LYS A 24 -9.12 -1.25 -1.48
CA LYS A 24 -9.52 -2.51 -0.85
C LYS A 24 -9.21 -3.71 -1.74
N ALA A 25 -9.51 -3.63 -3.03
CA ALA A 25 -9.20 -4.69 -3.98
C ALA A 25 -7.68 -4.94 -4.08
N TRP A 26 -6.88 -3.86 -4.15
CA TRP A 26 -5.42 -3.96 -4.17
C TRP A 26 -4.86 -4.56 -2.88
N SER A 27 -5.34 -4.12 -1.72
CA SER A 27 -4.91 -4.64 -0.42
C SER A 27 -5.24 -6.12 -0.27
N LEU A 28 -6.42 -6.56 -0.74
CA LEU A 28 -6.80 -7.97 -0.73
C LEU A 28 -5.88 -8.80 -1.65
N MET A 29 -5.56 -8.28 -2.83
CA MET A 29 -4.62 -8.91 -3.76
C MET A 29 -3.21 -9.01 -3.16
N GLU A 30 -2.73 -7.96 -2.51
CA GLU A 30 -1.42 -7.93 -1.85
C GLU A 30 -1.37 -8.89 -0.65
N ALA A 31 -2.48 -9.04 0.09
CA ALA A 31 -2.60 -9.97 1.19
C ALA A 31 -2.70 -11.44 0.74
N ALA A 32 -3.37 -11.69 -0.40
CA ALA A 32 -3.47 -13.00 -1.01
C ALA A 32 -2.19 -13.43 -1.76
N THR A 33 -1.32 -12.46 -2.10
CA THR A 33 -0.03 -12.76 -2.70
C THR A 33 0.91 -13.29 -1.62
N GLU A 34 1.38 -14.52 -1.80
CA GLU A 34 2.40 -15.12 -0.92
C GLU A 34 3.66 -14.25 -0.95
N LYS A 35 3.91 -13.50 0.13
CA LYS A 35 5.08 -12.62 0.23
C LYS A 35 6.31 -13.49 0.42
N LYS A 36 7.28 -13.37 -0.50
CA LYS A 36 8.59 -13.99 -0.33
C LYS A 36 9.18 -13.59 1.02
N SER A 37 9.66 -14.57 1.76
CA SER A 37 10.28 -14.35 3.05
C SER A 37 11.47 -13.39 2.88
N PRO A 38 11.77 -12.52 3.86
CA PRO A 38 12.93 -11.64 3.78
C PRO A 38 14.23 -12.40 3.52
N SER A 39 14.34 -13.65 3.98
CA SER A 39 15.46 -14.56 3.69
C SER A 39 15.60 -14.96 2.21
N GLU A 40 14.52 -14.91 1.43
CA GLU A 40 14.55 -15.15 -0.02
C GLU A 40 14.88 -13.88 -0.83
N LEU A 41 14.68 -12.70 -0.25
CA LEU A 41 14.97 -11.41 -0.89
C LEU A 41 16.30 -10.81 -0.45
N LEU A 42 16.73 -11.10 0.79
CA LEU A 42 17.91 -10.57 1.43
C LEU A 42 18.83 -11.73 1.80
N SER A 43 20.10 -11.62 1.42
CA SER A 43 21.13 -12.51 1.95
C SER A 43 21.20 -12.39 3.47
N GLN A 44 21.62 -13.45 4.16
CA GLN A 44 21.82 -13.39 5.61
C GLN A 44 22.74 -12.25 6.05
N SER A 45 23.67 -11.81 5.20
CA SER A 45 24.53 -10.65 5.45
C SER A 45 23.76 -9.32 5.43
N ALA A 46 22.81 -9.15 4.50
CA ALA A 46 21.95 -7.97 4.47
C ALA A 46 21.01 -7.93 5.69
N VAL A 47 20.48 -9.08 6.11
CA VAL A 47 19.64 -9.18 7.33
C VAL A 47 20.43 -8.78 8.58
N ARG A 48 21.68 -9.22 8.73
CA ARG A 48 22.54 -8.86 9.86
C ARG A 48 22.88 -7.36 9.89
N ARG A 49 23.16 -6.76 8.73
CA ARG A 49 23.36 -5.30 8.62
C ARG A 49 22.13 -4.49 9.03
N ILE A 50 20.94 -4.90 8.59
CA ILE A 50 19.67 -4.22 8.96
C ILE A 50 19.40 -4.35 10.47
N GLN A 51 19.76 -5.48 11.07
CA GLN A 51 19.60 -5.70 12.51
C GLN A 51 20.68 -4.99 13.35
N GLY A 52 21.60 -4.23 12.74
CA GLY A 52 22.70 -3.56 13.43
C GLY A 52 23.70 -4.54 14.05
N GLN A 53 23.68 -5.81 13.64
CA GLN A 53 24.60 -6.85 14.12
C GLN A 53 25.92 -6.87 13.34
N ASP A 54 26.04 -6.02 12.31
CA ASP A 54 27.22 -5.90 11.46
C ASP A 54 27.58 -4.40 11.34
N GLU A 55 28.29 -3.89 12.35
CA GLU A 55 28.85 -2.53 12.39
C GLU A 55 30.23 -2.42 11.71
N GLY A 56 30.71 -3.44 10.98
CA GLY A 56 32.05 -3.38 10.40
C GLY A 56 32.35 -4.39 9.32
N GLY A 57 32.48 -3.88 8.09
CA GLY A 57 32.99 -4.59 6.90
C GLY A 57 33.03 -3.69 5.68
#